data_AF-A0A512E083-F1
#
_entry.id   AF-A0A512E083-F1
#
_cell.length_a   1.000
_cell.length_b   1.000
_cell.length_c   1.000
_cell.angle_alpha   90.00
_cell.angle_beta   90.00
_cell.angle_gamma   90.00
#
_symmetry.space_group_name_H-M   'P 1'
#
loop_
_entity.id
_entity.type
_entity.pdbx_description
1 polymer ?
#
loop_
_entity_poly.entity_id
_entity_poly.type
_entity_poly.pdbx_seq_one_letter_code
_entity_poly.pdbx_strand_id
1 'polypeptide(L)'
;MDANKATVLSSIGDENTYITLSVRRLGSSIELVTVMTSYSPLAGTYLTADLARELAEDEDVAIAIATDLEYAAQDELRVMDIDFYKEPCGFPEALEKHFDNARYAAALAAE
;
A
#
# COMPACT_ATOMS: atom_id res chain seq x y z
N MET A 1 16.42 -13.64 -3.54
CA MET A 1 15.42 -12.55 -3.43
C MET A 1 14.11 -13.23 -3.06
N ASP A 2 13.58 -12.96 -1.88
CA ASP A 2 12.34 -13.59 -1.41
C ASP A 2 11.15 -13.08 -2.23
N ALA A 3 10.79 -13.81 -3.29
CA ALA A 3 9.67 -13.51 -4.18
C ALA A 3 8.29 -13.51 -3.49
N ASN A 4 8.25 -13.73 -2.17
CA ASN A 4 7.03 -13.86 -1.38
C ASN A 4 6.85 -12.73 -0.34
N LYS A 5 7.73 -11.70 -0.33
CA LYS A 5 7.59 -10.55 0.57
C LYS A 5 6.80 -9.44 -0.12
N ALA A 6 5.69 -9.03 0.49
CA ALA A 6 4.94 -7.87 0.03
C ALA A 6 5.80 -6.60 0.10
N THR A 7 5.75 -5.78 -0.94
CA THR A 7 6.51 -4.54 -1.05
C THR A 7 5.60 -3.38 -0.64
N VAL A 8 5.98 -2.63 0.39
CA VAL A 8 5.30 -1.40 0.78
C VAL A 8 5.55 -0.34 -0.30
N LEU A 9 4.48 0.27 -0.82
CA LEU A 9 4.56 1.24 -1.90
C LEU A 9 4.35 2.68 -1.43
N SER A 10 3.41 2.87 -0.50
CA SER A 10 3.02 4.17 0.00
C SER A 10 2.39 4.05 1.40
N SER A 11 2.41 5.15 2.14
CA SER A 11 1.73 5.33 3.41
C SER A 11 0.88 6.60 3.43
N ILE A 12 -0.24 6.55 4.15
CA ILE A 12 -1.11 7.68 4.45
C ILE A 12 -1.25 7.79 5.96
N GLY A 13 -1.01 8.96 6.54
CA GLY A 13 -1.12 9.18 7.98
C GLY A 13 -0.14 10.21 8.49
N ASP A 14 0.24 10.09 9.75
CA ASP A 14 1.26 10.90 10.39
C ASP A 14 2.44 10.04 10.90
N GLU A 15 3.34 10.65 11.68
CA GLU A 15 4.51 9.98 12.24
C GLU A 15 4.18 8.87 13.27
N ASN A 16 2.99 8.93 13.88
CA ASN A 16 2.57 8.05 14.97
C ASN A 16 1.55 7.00 14.51
N THR A 17 0.65 7.36 13.59
CA THR A 17 -0.41 6.49 13.08
C THR A 17 -0.53 6.65 11.57
N TYR A 18 -0.26 5.58 10.85
CA TYR A 18 -0.28 5.56 9.40
C TYR A 18 -0.75 4.22 8.85
N ILE A 19 -1.32 4.25 7.66
CA ILE A 19 -1.79 3.10 6.91
C ILE A 19 -0.89 2.93 5.70
N THR A 20 -0.30 1.75 5.54
CA THR A 20 0.56 1.43 4.39
C THR A 20 -0.21 0.61 3.36
N LEU A 21 -0.02 0.90 2.08
CA LEU A 21 -0.35 -0.02 0.99
C LEU A 21 0.87 -0.88 0.64
N SER A 22 0.68 -2.20 0.61
CA SER A 22 1.66 -3.16 0.12
C SER A 22 1.12 -3.95 -1.05
N VAL A 23 2.00 -4.32 -1.99
CA VAL A 23 1.67 -5.16 -3.14
C VAL A 23 2.52 -6.43 -3.18
N ARG A 24 1.94 -7.53 -3.67
CA ARG A 24 2.70 -8.70 -4.13
C ARG A 24 2.02 -9.35 -5.33
N ARG A 25 2.82 -9.92 -6.25
CA ARG A 25 2.30 -10.76 -7.34
C ARG A 25 2.24 -12.21 -6.90
N LEU A 26 1.08 -12.84 -7.11
CA LEU A 26 0.80 -14.25 -6.80
C LEU A 26 0.45 -14.99 -8.10
N GLY A 27 1.48 -15.34 -8.88
CA GLY A 27 1.26 -15.95 -10.20
C GLY A 27 0.58 -14.95 -11.14
N SER A 28 -0.67 -15.23 -11.52
CA SER A 28 -1.48 -14.37 -12.40
C SER A 28 -2.26 -13.27 -11.66
N SER A 29 -2.29 -13.28 -10.33
CA SER A 29 -3.05 -12.30 -9.55
C SER A 29 -2.11 -11.31 -8.85
N ILE A 30 -2.65 -10.14 -8.51
CA ILE A 30 -1.96 -9.11 -7.75
C ILE A 30 -2.70 -8.95 -6.42
N GLU A 31 -2.00 -9.15 -5.32
CA GLU A 31 -2.56 -8.91 -3.99
C GLU A 31 -2.17 -7.52 -3.50
N LEU A 32 -3.17 -6.79 -2.99
CA LEU A 32 -3.03 -5.50 -2.33
C LEU A 32 -3.42 -5.66 -0.87
N VAL A 33 -2.60 -5.14 0.03
CA VAL A 33 -2.82 -5.22 1.48
C VAL A 33 -2.66 -3.84 2.09
N THR A 34 -3.63 -3.42 2.89
CA THR A 34 -3.51 -2.24 3.75
C THR A 34 -3.36 -2.64 5.20
N VAL A 35 -2.39 -2.04 5.87
CA VAL A 35 -2.09 -2.28 7.29
C VAL A 35 -1.99 -0.93 7.99
N MET A 36 -2.76 -0.75 9.05
CA MET A 36 -2.59 0.38 9.97
C MET A 36 -1.50 0.05 10.97
N THR A 37 -0.58 0.99 11.17
CA THR A 37 0.43 0.96 12.21
C THR A 37 0.22 2.18 13.10
N SER A 38 0.13 1.97 14.42
CA SER A 38 -0.02 3.05 15.40
C SER A 38 0.97 2.86 16.55
N TYR A 39 1.71 3.90 16.91
CA TYR A 39 2.59 3.90 18.06
C TYR A 39 1.79 4.07 19.34
N SER A 40 1.98 3.17 20.30
CA SER A 40 1.41 3.29 21.64
C SER A 40 2.50 3.78 22.60
N PRO A 41 2.47 5.06 23.04
CA PRO A 41 3.45 5.58 24.00
C PRO A 41 3.39 4.89 25.35
N LEU A 42 2.20 4.41 25.74
CA LEU A 42 1.98 3.70 27.00
C LEU A 42 2.67 2.34 27.03
N ALA A 43 2.66 1.62 25.91
CA ALA A 43 3.32 0.32 25.78
C ALA A 43 4.77 0.44 25.30
N GLY A 44 5.16 1.58 24.70
CA GLY A 44 6.44 1.75 24.04
C GLY A 44 6.59 0.87 22.79
N THR A 45 5.48 0.50 22.15
CA THR A 45 5.44 -0.45 21.03
C THR A 45 4.55 0.04 19.91
N TYR A 46 4.83 -0.42 18.69
CA TYR A 46 3.93 -0.27 17.55
C TYR A 46 2.86 -1.38 17.57
N LEU A 47 1.61 -0.97 17.37
CA LEU A 47 0.47 -1.84 17.14
C LEU A 47 0.18 -1.86 15.65
N THR A 48 -0.05 -3.04 15.10
CA THR A 48 -0.39 -3.23 13.68
C THR A 48 -1.75 -3.90 13.55
N ALA A 49 -2.56 -3.44 12.62
CA ALA A 49 -3.85 -4.03 12.28
C ALA A 49 -4.02 -4.13 10.76
N ASP A 50 -4.28 -5.34 10.26
CA ASP A 50 -4.67 -5.54 8.87
C ASP A 50 -6.05 -4.90 8.64
N LEU A 51 -6.15 -3.97 7.69
CA LEU A 51 -7.40 -3.29 7.38
C LEU A 51 -8.14 -3.97 6.23
N ALA A 52 -7.43 -4.24 5.13
CA ALA A 52 -8.00 -4.92 3.97
C ALA A 52 -6.95 -5.73 3.23
N ARG A 53 -7.42 -6.76 2.53
CA ARG A 53 -6.64 -7.59 1.62
C ARG A 53 -7.51 -7.92 0.42
N GLU A 54 -7.08 -7.46 -0.73
CA GLU A 54 -7.83 -7.59 -1.98
C GLU A 54 -6.96 -8.24 -3.06
N LEU A 55 -7.62 -8.94 -3.97
CA LEU A 55 -6.98 -9.59 -5.11
C LEU A 55 -7.48 -8.96 -6.41
N ALA A 56 -6.55 -8.55 -7.26
CA ALA A 56 -6.81 -8.08 -8.61
C ALA A 56 -6.37 -9.13 -9.63
N GLU A 57 -7.11 -9.20 -10.73
CA GLU A 57 -6.79 -10.07 -11.87
C GLU A 57 -5.78 -9.44 -12.84
N ASP A 58 -5.68 -8.12 -12.87
CA ASP A 58 -4.74 -7.36 -13.69
C ASP A 58 -4.34 -6.03 -13.04
N GLU A 59 -3.48 -5.26 -13.73
CA GLU A 59 -2.94 -3.98 -13.24
C GLU A 59 -4.04 -2.90 -13.15
N ASP A 60 -5.01 -2.85 -14.07
CA ASP A 60 -6.05 -1.82 -14.08
C ASP A 60 -7.04 -2.01 -12.93
N VAL A 61 -7.45 -3.26 -12.68
CA VAL A 61 -8.27 -3.64 -11.53
C VAL A 61 -7.52 -3.36 -10.23
N ALA A 62 -6.21 -3.62 -10.18
CA ALA A 62 -5.39 -3.31 -9.00
C ALA A 62 -5.36 -1.80 -8.70
N ILE A 63 -5.26 -0.95 -9.72
CA ILE A 63 -5.26 0.51 -9.55
C ILE A 63 -6.63 1.01 -9.05
N ALA A 64 -7.73 0.45 -9.58
CA ALA A 64 -9.07 0.76 -9.10
C ALA A 64 -9.25 0.39 -7.61
N ILE A 65 -8.84 -0.83 -7.25
CA ILE A 65 -8.87 -1.29 -5.85
C ILE A 65 -7.99 -0.41 -4.96
N ALA A 66 -6.77 -0.04 -5.40
CA ALA A 66 -5.88 0.83 -4.63
C ALA A 66 -6.50 2.21 -4.36
N THR A 67 -7.30 2.72 -5.30
CA THR A 67 -8.06 3.97 -5.13
C THR A 67 -9.11 3.84 -4.04
N ASP A 68 -9.91 2.76 -4.06
CA ASP A 68 -10.93 2.50 -3.04
C ASP A 68 -10.31 2.31 -1.65
N LEU A 69 -9.19 1.56 -1.59
CA LEU A 69 -8.43 1.34 -0.35
C LEU A 69 -7.86 2.64 0.21
N GLU A 70 -7.45 3.57 -0.63
CA GLU A 70 -7.00 4.89 -0.20
C GLU A 70 -8.14 5.71 0.41
N TYR A 71 -9.32 5.72 -0.21
CA TYR A 71 -10.47 6.42 0.37
C TYR A 71 -10.88 5.81 1.71
N ALA A 72 -10.91 4.48 1.81
CA ALA A 72 -11.18 3.79 3.07
C ALA A 72 -10.14 4.14 4.15
N ALA A 73 -8.85 4.19 3.80
CA ALA A 73 -7.79 4.59 4.72
C ALA A 73 -7.94 6.04 5.21
N GLN A 74 -8.29 6.96 4.32
CA GLN A 74 -8.54 8.36 4.68
C GLN A 74 -9.74 8.52 5.59
N ASP A 75 -10.82 7.76 5.33
CA ASP A 75 -12.00 7.80 6.17
C ASP A 75 -11.71 7.25 7.57
N GLU A 76 -10.94 6.17 7.69
CA GLU A 76 -10.50 5.63 8.99
C GLU A 76 -9.67 6.65 9.78
N LEU A 77 -8.65 7.26 9.15
CA LEU A 77 -7.83 8.29 9.78
C LEU A 77 -8.64 9.53 10.18
N ARG A 78 -9.64 9.92 9.37
CA ARG A 78 -10.54 11.03 9.68
C ARG A 78 -11.43 10.72 10.88
N VAL A 79 -11.92 9.49 11.04
CA VAL A 79 -12.68 9.06 12.22
C VAL A 79 -11.83 9.16 13.50
N MET A 80 -10.52 8.96 13.38
CA MET A 80 -9.55 9.09 14.47
C MET A 80 -9.09 10.55 14.73
N ASP A 81 -9.61 11.52 13.98
CA ASP A 81 -9.21 12.93 14.03
C ASP A 81 -7.70 13.15 13.77
N ILE A 82 -7.14 12.33 12.86
CA ILE A 82 -5.73 12.41 12.45
C ILE A 82 -5.63 13.25 11.16
N ASP A 83 -4.87 14.33 11.23
CA ASP A 83 -4.39 15.03 10.05
C ASP A 83 -3.34 14.17 9.34
N PHE A 84 -3.55 13.87 8.06
CA PHE A 84 -2.72 12.93 7.32
C PHE A 84 -2.04 13.56 6.11
N TYR A 85 -0.86 13.03 5.79
CA TYR A 85 -0.18 13.25 4.53
C TYR A 85 0.05 11.91 3.81
N LYS A 86 0.34 11.97 2.51
CA LYS A 86 0.60 10.80 1.67
C LYS A 86 2.06 10.79 1.26
N GLU A 87 2.75 9.68 1.47
CA GLU A 87 4.18 9.55 1.16
C GLU A 87 4.47 8.19 0.49
N PRO A 88 5.15 8.16 -0.67
CA PRO A 88 5.64 9.30 -1.45
C PRO A 88 4.54 10.02 -2.25
N CYS A 89 3.38 9.39 -2.44
CA CYS A 89 2.21 9.92 -3.12
C CYS A 89 0.99 9.05 -2.76
N GLY A 90 -0.17 9.29 -3.40
CA GLY A 90 -1.34 8.43 -3.23
C GLY A 90 -1.07 6.97 -3.61
N PHE A 91 -1.92 6.10 -3.10
CA PHE A 91 -1.87 4.66 -3.35
C PHE A 91 -1.97 4.29 -4.83
N PRO A 92 -2.94 4.79 -5.62
CA PRO A 92 -3.01 4.43 -7.03
C PRO A 92 -1.78 4.91 -7.80
N GLU A 93 -1.29 6.13 -7.55
CA GLU A 93 -0.10 6.64 -8.23
C GLU A 93 1.18 5.89 -7.84
N ALA A 94 1.30 5.46 -6.58
CA ALA A 94 2.43 4.67 -6.14
C ALA A 94 2.43 3.27 -6.79
N LEU A 95 1.24 2.68 -6.95
CA LEU A 95 1.07 1.39 -7.60
C LEU A 95 1.34 1.46 -9.10
N GLU A 96 0.84 2.48 -9.79
CA GLU A 96 1.11 2.71 -11.21
C GLU A 96 2.62 2.85 -11.47
N LYS A 97 3.32 3.69 -10.69
CA LYS A 97 4.78 3.84 -10.76
C LYS A 97 5.51 2.52 -10.50
N HIS A 98 5.00 1.69 -9.59
CA HIS A 98 5.59 0.38 -9.32
C HIS A 98 5.51 -0.53 -10.56
N PHE A 99 4.36 -0.58 -11.24
CA PHE A 99 4.20 -1.35 -12.46
C PHE A 99 5.03 -0.81 -13.62
N ASP A 100 5.07 0.52 -13.81
CA ASP A 100 5.89 1.16 -14.83
C ASP A 100 7.38 0.83 -14.66
N ASN A 101 7.89 0.92 -13.43
CA ASN A 101 9.28 0.60 -13.12
C ASN A 101 9.59 -0.89 -13.39
N ALA A 102 8.65 -1.78 -13.07
CA ALA A 102 8.81 -3.21 -13.36
C ALA A 102 8.85 -3.48 -14.87
N ARG A 103 8.00 -2.82 -15.66
CA ARG A 103 8.02 -2.90 -17.13
C ARG A 103 9.33 -2.37 -17.71
N TYR A 104 9.83 -1.24 -17.21
CA TYR A 104 11.09 -0.65 -17.66
C TYR A 104 12.30 -1.55 -17.37
N ALA A 105 12.36 -2.12 -16.17
CA ALA A 105 13.43 -3.06 -15.79
C ALA A 105 13.42 -4.33 -16.64
N ALA A 106 12.23 -4.87 -16.97
CA ALA A 106 12.11 -6.04 -17.84
C ALA A 106 12.58 -5.75 -19.27
N ALA A 107 12.32 -4.55 -19.80
CA ALA A 107 12.78 -4.15 -21.13
C ALA A 107 14.31 -4.06 -21.20
N LEU A 108 14.96 -3.48 -20.19
CA LEU A 108 16.43 -3.41 -20.12
C LEU A 108 17.11 -4.77 -19.99
N ALA A 109 16.45 -5.74 -19.35
CA ALA A 109 16.99 -7.09 -19.18
C ALA A 109 16.88 -7.96 -20.44
N ALA A 110 16.10 -7.53 -21.44
CA ALA A 110 15.89 -8.23 -22.70
C ALA A 110 16.81 -7.75 -23.84
N GLU A 111 17.60 -6.70 -23.60
CA GLU A 111 18.63 -6.14 -24.50
C GLU A 111 20.01 -6.77 -24.22
#